data_AF-A0A2J1DVH2-F1
#
_entry.id   AF-A0A2J1DVH2-F1
#
_cell.length_a   1.000
_cell.length_b   1.000
_cell.length_c   1.000
_cell.angle_alpha   90.00
_cell.angle_beta   90.00
_cell.angle_gamma   90.00
#
_symmetry.space_group_name_H-M   'P 1'
#
loop_
_entity.id
_entity.type
_entity.pdbx_description
1 polymer ?
#
loop_
_entity_poly.entity_id
_entity_poly.type
_entity_poly.pdbx_seq_one_letter_code
_entity_poly.pdbx_strand_id
1 'polypeptide(L)'
;MRVLVVGGTGFLGYHAVLELVRRGHQVSVIALPPMPSDHIFPPSVEVFLSNIHNLNHGMLLSMLKGQDVVVYAAGADDRVVPKAPAYLYFHKANVEDCLHFFSIAKEAGVKRGVFLGSYFCHFAKLWPELHLAEHHPYIESRLEQEEALFKLGGNEMAICGLRLPYIFGSMPGRTPIWEPLIKYLNSGWWLFYPRGGTNCVSAVRVGEAIAGAVEKGQAGHSYLVGDENLSWDALLSKFGVILGKPKKVLHLPAFILRLAALGLKSIHRLQGRESGLDPVSYITLQTRNTFFDPILSRKALGYGQGGLDTALKDTVDACLEIPRKEAG
;
A
#
# COMPACT_ATOMS: atom_id res chain seq x y z
N MET A 1 16.23 7.54 -17.20
CA MET A 1 16.00 6.08 -17.16
C MET A 1 14.64 5.77 -17.76
N ARG A 2 14.51 4.60 -18.38
CA ARG A 2 13.24 3.97 -18.79
C ARG A 2 12.71 3.12 -17.64
N VAL A 3 11.50 3.45 -17.19
CA VAL A 3 10.90 2.86 -16.00
C VAL A 3 9.55 2.27 -16.35
N LEU A 4 9.38 0.97 -16.11
CA LEU A 4 8.09 0.30 -16.25
C LEU A 4 7.40 0.16 -14.89
N VAL A 5 6.20 0.71 -14.77
CA VAL A 5 5.39 0.68 -13.54
C VAL A 5 4.21 -0.27 -13.72
N VAL A 6 4.23 -1.38 -12.99
CA VAL A 6 3.08 -2.28 -12.87
C VAL A 6 2.12 -1.73 -11.82
N GLY A 7 0.84 -1.62 -12.16
CA GLY A 7 -0.17 -1.03 -11.28
C GLY A 7 -0.18 0.50 -11.31
N GLY A 8 0.33 1.13 -12.38
CA GLY A 8 0.42 2.58 -12.50
C GLY A 8 -0.91 3.31 -12.35
N THR A 9 -2.05 2.71 -12.74
CA THR A 9 -3.40 3.31 -12.56
C THR A 9 -4.01 3.03 -11.18
N GLY A 10 -3.27 2.40 -10.27
CA GLY A 10 -3.62 2.28 -8.86
C GLY A 10 -3.13 3.48 -8.05
N PHE A 11 -3.60 3.62 -6.81
CA PHE A 11 -3.31 4.79 -5.97
C PHE A 11 -1.81 5.12 -5.85
N LEU A 12 -0.99 4.15 -5.46
CA LEU A 12 0.45 4.37 -5.27
C LEU A 12 1.21 4.45 -6.61
N GLY A 13 0.81 3.63 -7.57
CA GLY A 13 1.37 3.66 -8.92
C GLY A 13 1.14 5.01 -9.60
N TYR A 14 -0.01 5.65 -9.38
CA TYR A 14 -0.35 6.95 -9.96
C TYR A 14 0.62 8.03 -9.48
N HIS A 15 0.80 8.15 -8.16
CA HIS A 15 1.75 9.11 -7.59
C HIS A 15 3.20 8.78 -7.97
N ALA A 16 3.56 7.50 -8.11
CA ALA A 16 4.87 7.12 -8.61
C ALA A 16 5.10 7.57 -10.06
N VAL A 17 4.14 7.34 -10.96
CA VAL A 17 4.25 7.73 -12.37
C VAL A 17 4.39 9.25 -12.51
N LEU A 18 3.56 10.03 -11.79
CA LEU A 18 3.65 11.49 -11.84
C LEU A 18 5.01 11.99 -11.37
N GLU A 19 5.52 11.45 -10.26
CA GLU A 19 6.82 11.86 -9.74
C GLU A 19 7.97 11.43 -10.66
N LEU A 20 7.91 10.22 -11.22
CA LEU A 20 8.93 9.74 -12.16
C LEU A 20 8.99 10.61 -13.42
N VAL A 21 7.84 10.99 -13.98
CA VAL A 21 7.78 11.93 -15.10
C VAL A 21 8.34 13.29 -14.71
N ARG A 22 7.98 13.82 -13.53
CA ARG A 22 8.48 15.10 -13.01
C ARG A 22 10.01 15.11 -12.89
N ARG A 23 10.63 13.98 -12.58
CA ARG A 23 12.09 13.80 -12.52
C ARG A 23 12.74 13.49 -13.87
N GLY A 24 11.99 13.52 -14.97
CA GLY A 24 12.51 13.33 -16.32
C GLY A 24 12.74 11.88 -16.73
N HIS A 25 12.13 10.91 -16.04
CA HIS A 25 12.16 9.51 -16.47
C HIS A 25 11.19 9.29 -17.63
N GLN A 26 11.53 8.34 -18.51
CA GLN A 26 10.61 7.82 -19.52
C GLN A 26 9.80 6.71 -18.88
N VAL A 27 8.48 6.86 -18.80
CA VAL A 27 7.62 5.97 -18.02
C VAL A 27 6.65 5.22 -18.92
N SER A 28 6.63 3.91 -18.78
CA SER A 28 5.60 3.04 -19.34
C SER A 28 4.82 2.36 -18.21
N VAL A 29 3.53 2.14 -18.40
CA VAL A 29 2.62 1.60 -17.38
C VAL A 29 1.97 0.31 -17.86
N ILE A 30 1.94 -0.71 -17.00
CA ILE A 30 1.01 -1.85 -17.14
C ILE A 30 -0.07 -1.70 -16.09
N ALA A 31 -1.33 -1.76 -16.50
CA ALA A 31 -2.46 -1.53 -15.62
C ALA A 31 -3.70 -2.33 -16.02
N LEU A 32 -4.56 -2.64 -15.04
CA LEU A 32 -5.83 -3.30 -15.31
C LEU A 32 -6.79 -2.37 -16.08
N PRO A 33 -7.56 -2.88 -17.07
CA PRO A 33 -8.69 -2.17 -17.64
C PRO A 33 -9.89 -2.16 -16.67
N PRO A 34 -10.80 -1.17 -16.76
CA PRO A 34 -10.70 0.05 -17.57
C PRO A 34 -9.77 1.09 -16.93
N MET A 35 -9.46 2.17 -17.67
CA MET A 35 -8.85 3.36 -17.08
C MET A 35 -9.75 3.96 -16.00
N PRO A 36 -9.20 4.42 -14.86
CA PRO A 36 -10.02 4.99 -13.79
C PRO A 36 -10.61 6.36 -14.16
N SER A 37 -9.90 7.14 -14.98
CA SER A 37 -10.34 8.44 -15.48
C SER A 37 -9.55 8.78 -16.74
N ASP A 38 -10.07 9.71 -17.55
CA ASP A 38 -9.38 10.20 -18.74
C ASP A 38 -8.19 11.08 -18.37
N HIS A 39 -7.14 11.05 -19.18
CA HIS A 39 -5.98 11.95 -19.08
C HIS A 39 -5.28 11.98 -17.70
N ILE A 40 -5.32 10.89 -16.92
CA ILE A 40 -4.63 10.83 -15.61
C ILE A 40 -3.10 10.96 -15.71
N PHE A 41 -2.53 10.72 -16.89
CA PHE A 41 -1.11 10.88 -17.16
C PHE A 41 -0.87 11.81 -18.35
N PRO A 42 0.29 12.48 -18.41
CA PRO A 42 0.72 13.19 -19.60
C PRO A 42 0.78 12.28 -20.83
N PRO A 43 0.58 12.82 -22.06
CA PRO A 43 0.61 12.03 -23.30
C PRO A 43 1.91 11.26 -23.55
N SER A 44 3.01 11.64 -22.90
CA SER A 44 4.30 10.97 -22.99
C SER A 44 4.38 9.64 -22.23
N VAL A 45 3.39 9.33 -21.39
CA VAL A 45 3.33 8.06 -20.64
C VAL A 45 2.59 7.02 -21.47
N GLU A 46 3.29 5.98 -21.87
CA GLU A 46 2.68 4.85 -22.57
C GLU A 46 1.92 3.97 -21.57
N VAL A 47 0.61 3.76 -21.79
CA VAL A 47 -0.23 2.94 -20.91
C VAL A 47 -0.69 1.70 -21.66
N PHE A 48 -0.28 0.54 -21.16
CA PHE A 48 -0.72 -0.75 -21.63
C PHE A 48 -1.75 -1.35 -20.68
N LEU A 49 -3.01 -1.39 -21.13
CA LEU A 49 -4.11 -1.92 -20.34
C LEU A 49 -4.23 -3.44 -20.51
N SER A 50 -3.78 -4.17 -19.51
CA SER A 50 -3.95 -5.62 -19.40
C SER A 50 -3.82 -6.06 -17.96
N ASN A 51 -4.48 -7.18 -17.65
CA ASN A 51 -4.07 -7.96 -16.49
C ASN A 51 -2.69 -8.57 -16.77
N ILE A 52 -1.72 -8.34 -15.89
CA ILE A 52 -0.36 -8.86 -16.03
C ILE A 52 -0.34 -10.40 -16.05
N HIS A 53 -1.29 -11.04 -15.35
CA HIS A 53 -1.43 -12.50 -15.33
C HIS A 53 -1.98 -13.08 -16.65
N ASN A 54 -2.51 -12.24 -17.54
CA ASN A 54 -2.96 -12.66 -18.87
C ASN A 54 -1.83 -12.55 -19.92
N LEU A 55 -0.69 -11.95 -19.57
CA LEU A 55 0.45 -11.80 -20.47
C LEU A 55 1.29 -13.07 -20.42
N ASN A 56 1.56 -13.65 -21.59
CA ASN A 56 2.50 -14.76 -21.67
C ASN A 56 3.95 -14.26 -21.48
N HIS A 57 4.86 -15.21 -21.20
CA HIS A 57 6.28 -14.96 -20.99
C HIS A 57 6.91 -14.06 -22.06
N GLY A 58 6.68 -14.38 -23.34
CA GLY A 58 7.28 -13.65 -24.47
C GLY A 58 6.80 -12.20 -24.59
N MET A 59 5.51 -11.96 -24.33
CA MET A 59 4.95 -10.61 -24.29
C MET A 59 5.56 -9.79 -23.17
N LEU A 60 5.58 -10.34 -21.95
CA LEU A 60 6.13 -9.66 -20.78
C LEU A 60 7.63 -9.38 -20.95
N LEU A 61 8.39 -10.36 -21.44
CA LEU A 61 9.82 -10.19 -21.76
C LEU A 61 10.05 -9.07 -22.78
N SER A 62 9.22 -9.00 -23.82
CA SER A 62 9.32 -7.96 -24.85
C SER A 62 9.04 -6.56 -24.30
N MET A 63 8.08 -6.42 -23.39
CA MET A 63 7.78 -5.14 -22.73
C MET A 63 8.88 -4.70 -21.76
N LEU A 64 9.57 -5.67 -21.16
CA LEU A 64 10.65 -5.42 -20.20
C LEU A 64 12.00 -5.16 -20.86
N LYS A 65 12.21 -5.63 -22.11
CA LYS A 65 13.44 -5.37 -22.86
C LYS A 65 13.67 -3.87 -23.04
N GLY A 66 14.87 -3.44 -22.63
CA GLY A 66 15.26 -2.03 -22.66
C GLY A 66 14.84 -1.23 -21.43
N GLN A 67 13.99 -1.75 -20.54
CA GLN A 67 13.70 -1.04 -19.29
C GLN A 67 14.95 -1.05 -18.39
N ASP A 68 15.25 0.10 -17.78
CA ASP A 68 16.37 0.21 -16.83
C ASP A 68 15.93 -0.28 -15.45
N VAL A 69 14.68 0.06 -15.09
CA VAL A 69 14.10 -0.17 -13.76
C VAL A 69 12.63 -0.60 -13.90
N VAL A 70 12.19 -1.50 -13.02
CA VAL A 70 10.76 -1.83 -12.85
C VAL A 70 10.27 -1.45 -11.46
N VAL A 71 9.05 -0.92 -11.39
CA VAL A 71 8.31 -0.67 -10.15
C VAL A 71 7.10 -1.60 -10.13
N TYR A 72 7.00 -2.44 -9.11
CA TYR A 72 5.87 -3.34 -8.89
C TYR A 72 4.96 -2.74 -7.80
N ALA A 73 3.95 -1.97 -8.23
CA ALA A 73 2.93 -1.36 -7.38
C ALA A 73 1.61 -2.17 -7.37
N ALA A 74 1.67 -3.45 -7.76
CA ALA A 74 0.59 -4.41 -7.61
C ALA A 74 0.81 -5.30 -6.37
N GLY A 75 -0.27 -5.89 -5.87
CA GLY A 75 -0.26 -6.78 -4.72
C GLY A 75 -1.66 -6.92 -4.12
N ALA A 76 -1.84 -7.97 -3.31
CA ALA A 76 -3.06 -8.16 -2.55
C ALA A 76 -3.11 -7.22 -1.35
N ASP A 77 -4.27 -6.60 -1.13
CA ASP A 77 -4.52 -5.72 0.00
C ASP A 77 -4.95 -6.51 1.24
N ASP A 78 -4.47 -6.11 2.42
CA ASP A 78 -4.71 -6.85 3.68
C ASP A 78 -6.18 -6.97 4.09
N ARG A 79 -7.05 -6.09 3.54
CA ARG A 79 -8.49 -6.07 3.80
C ARG A 79 -9.28 -7.05 2.94
N VAL A 80 -8.65 -7.66 1.95
CA VAL A 80 -9.29 -8.76 1.22
C VAL A 80 -9.47 -9.93 2.20
N VAL A 81 -10.69 -10.45 2.28
CA VAL A 81 -11.03 -11.61 3.10
C VAL A 81 -11.28 -12.80 2.19
N PRO A 82 -10.25 -13.49 1.64
CA PRO A 82 -10.42 -14.56 0.67
C PRO A 82 -11.09 -15.83 1.27
N LYS A 83 -11.30 -16.84 0.43
CA LYS A 83 -11.64 -18.19 0.91
C LYS A 83 -10.49 -18.73 1.76
N ALA A 84 -10.82 -19.43 2.85
CA ALA A 84 -9.81 -20.03 3.71
C ALA A 84 -9.11 -21.23 3.00
N PRO A 85 -7.82 -21.47 3.24
CA PRO A 85 -6.91 -20.63 4.04
C PRO A 85 -6.47 -19.38 3.26
N ALA A 86 -6.52 -18.22 3.91
CA ALA A 86 -6.21 -16.93 3.31
C ALA A 86 -4.76 -16.82 2.86
N TYR A 87 -3.85 -17.53 3.53
CA TYR A 87 -2.43 -17.56 3.19
C TYR A 87 -2.19 -17.92 1.73
N LEU A 88 -2.91 -18.90 1.16
CA LEU A 88 -2.71 -19.29 -0.24
C LEU A 88 -3.01 -18.14 -1.22
N TYR A 89 -4.03 -17.33 -0.93
CA TYR A 89 -4.35 -16.15 -1.73
C TYR A 89 -3.26 -15.08 -1.63
N PHE A 90 -2.82 -14.77 -0.41
CA PHE A 90 -1.79 -13.74 -0.19
C PHE A 90 -0.42 -14.19 -0.68
N HIS A 91 -0.04 -15.45 -0.47
CA HIS A 91 1.18 -16.05 -1.01
C HIS A 91 1.18 -16.00 -2.53
N LYS A 92 0.09 -16.43 -3.18
CA LYS A 92 -0.03 -16.36 -4.64
C LYS A 92 0.20 -14.94 -5.17
N ALA A 93 -0.55 -13.98 -4.65
CA ALA A 93 -0.56 -12.61 -5.16
C ALA A 93 0.69 -11.80 -4.80
N ASN A 94 1.22 -11.96 -3.57
CA ASN A 94 2.34 -11.16 -3.08
C ASN A 94 3.68 -11.84 -3.35
N VAL A 95 3.78 -13.17 -3.28
CA VAL A 95 5.04 -13.91 -3.41
C VAL A 95 5.19 -14.41 -4.84
N GLU A 96 4.38 -15.38 -5.26
CA GLU A 96 4.58 -16.09 -6.53
C GLU A 96 4.48 -15.17 -7.74
N ASP A 97 3.42 -14.37 -7.82
CA ASP A 97 3.17 -13.52 -8.98
C ASP A 97 4.19 -12.38 -9.10
N CYS A 98 4.62 -11.85 -7.96
CA CYS A 98 5.67 -10.84 -7.90
C CYS A 98 7.01 -11.45 -8.33
N LEU A 99 7.37 -12.62 -7.79
CA LEU A 99 8.59 -13.34 -8.17
C LEU A 99 8.62 -13.69 -9.65
N HIS A 100 7.50 -14.17 -10.19
CA HIS A 100 7.40 -14.50 -11.61
C HIS A 100 7.70 -13.25 -12.47
N PHE A 101 7.08 -12.11 -12.17
CA PHE A 101 7.37 -10.87 -12.88
C PHE A 101 8.84 -10.46 -12.77
N PHE A 102 9.41 -10.45 -11.56
CA PHE A 102 10.81 -10.07 -11.37
C PHE A 102 11.79 -11.05 -12.02
N SER A 103 11.45 -12.33 -12.14
CA SER A 103 12.30 -13.31 -12.85
C SER A 103 12.39 -12.99 -14.34
N ILE A 104 11.29 -12.57 -14.96
CA ILE A 104 11.25 -12.18 -16.37
C ILE A 104 11.93 -10.82 -16.56
N ALA A 105 11.80 -9.90 -15.59
CA ALA A 105 12.53 -8.63 -15.61
C ALA A 105 14.05 -8.85 -15.56
N LYS A 106 14.50 -9.77 -14.71
CA LYS A 106 15.90 -10.17 -14.64
C LYS A 106 16.38 -10.81 -15.95
N GLU A 107 15.59 -11.72 -16.54
CA GLU A 107 15.86 -12.31 -17.87
C GLU A 107 15.94 -11.25 -18.99
N ALA A 108 15.08 -10.23 -18.94
CA ALA A 108 15.09 -9.10 -19.88
C ALA A 108 16.31 -8.17 -19.71
N GLY A 109 17.13 -8.38 -18.67
CA GLY A 109 18.32 -7.59 -18.37
C GLY A 109 18.05 -6.32 -17.56
N VAL A 110 16.86 -6.17 -16.96
CA VAL A 110 16.54 -5.05 -16.08
C VAL A 110 17.49 -5.05 -14.88
N LYS A 111 18.09 -3.90 -14.58
CA LYS A 111 19.15 -3.81 -13.56
C LYS A 111 18.64 -3.50 -12.16
N ARG A 112 17.41 -3.01 -12.03
CA ARG A 112 16.85 -2.59 -10.75
C ARG A 112 15.36 -2.85 -10.62
N GLY A 113 14.97 -3.22 -9.42
CA GLY A 113 13.59 -3.50 -9.03
C GLY A 113 13.18 -2.73 -7.78
N VAL A 114 11.96 -2.20 -7.79
CA VAL A 114 11.31 -1.64 -6.60
C VAL A 114 9.98 -2.36 -6.41
N PHE A 115 9.74 -2.96 -5.25
CA PHE A 115 8.43 -3.49 -4.89
C PHE A 115 7.87 -2.75 -3.68
N LEU A 116 6.54 -2.62 -3.64
CA LEU A 116 5.86 -2.00 -2.51
C LEU A 116 5.50 -3.11 -1.52
N GLY A 117 6.09 -3.04 -0.32
CA GLY A 117 5.89 -3.89 0.85
C GLY A 117 4.95 -3.26 1.88
N SER A 118 5.00 -3.75 3.12
CA SER A 118 4.19 -3.22 4.24
C SER A 118 5.07 -2.92 5.45
N TYR A 119 4.78 -1.82 6.14
CA TYR A 119 5.40 -1.50 7.42
C TYR A 119 5.13 -2.55 8.52
N PHE A 120 4.12 -3.41 8.37
CA PHE A 120 3.93 -4.53 9.29
C PHE A 120 5.14 -5.49 9.31
N CYS A 121 5.90 -5.61 8.21
CA CYS A 121 7.14 -6.39 8.17
C CYS A 121 8.25 -5.79 9.05
N HIS A 122 8.19 -4.49 9.37
CA HIS A 122 9.06 -3.87 10.38
C HIS A 122 8.63 -4.28 11.78
N PHE A 123 7.33 -4.17 12.09
CA PHE A 123 6.82 -4.52 13.41
C PHE A 123 6.88 -6.02 13.72
N ALA A 124 6.79 -6.90 12.71
CA ALA A 124 7.01 -8.33 12.90
C ALA A 124 8.43 -8.65 13.35
N LYS A 125 9.42 -7.85 12.92
CA LYS A 125 10.82 -7.98 13.35
C LYS A 125 11.07 -7.28 14.69
N LEU A 126 10.41 -6.14 14.92
CA LEU A 126 10.56 -5.35 16.14
C LEU A 126 9.91 -6.02 17.36
N TRP A 127 8.80 -6.72 17.15
CA TRP A 127 8.00 -7.36 18.19
C TRP A 127 7.88 -8.88 17.94
N PRO A 128 8.99 -9.63 18.06
CA PRO A 128 8.97 -11.07 17.85
C PRO A 128 8.03 -11.80 18.82
N GLU A 129 7.79 -11.24 20.01
CA GLU A 129 6.89 -11.80 21.01
C GLU A 129 5.41 -11.80 20.59
N LEU A 130 5.06 -11.06 19.54
CA LEU A 130 3.71 -11.01 19.01
C LEU A 130 3.41 -12.06 17.94
N HIS A 131 4.41 -12.80 17.47
CA HIS A 131 4.23 -13.85 16.46
C HIS A 131 3.40 -13.38 15.25
N LEU A 132 3.65 -12.15 14.77
CA LEU A 132 2.76 -11.50 13.79
C LEU A 132 2.61 -12.30 12.49
N ALA A 133 3.68 -12.93 12.01
CA ALA A 133 3.61 -13.77 10.80
C ALA A 133 2.71 -14.99 11.01
N GLU A 134 2.77 -15.64 12.17
CA GLU A 134 1.96 -16.83 12.50
C GLU A 134 0.46 -16.52 12.61
N HIS A 135 0.11 -15.27 12.93
CA HIS A 135 -1.28 -14.84 13.12
C HIS A 135 -1.87 -14.13 11.90
N HIS A 136 -1.05 -13.60 11.01
CA HIS A 136 -1.49 -12.72 9.95
C HIS A 136 -0.97 -13.22 8.59
N PRO A 137 -1.78 -13.99 7.83
CA PRO A 137 -1.41 -14.49 6.51
C PRO A 137 -0.87 -13.42 5.56
N TYR A 138 -1.39 -12.19 5.67
CA TYR A 138 -0.87 -11.05 4.93
C TYR A 138 0.57 -10.71 5.33
N ILE A 139 0.87 -10.58 6.63
CA ILE A 139 2.20 -10.20 7.12
C ILE A 139 3.22 -11.29 6.76
N GLU A 140 2.85 -12.56 6.92
CA GLU A 140 3.65 -13.72 6.52
C GLU A 140 4.04 -13.63 5.04
N SER A 141 3.05 -13.51 4.14
CA SER A 141 3.30 -13.41 2.70
C SER A 141 4.21 -12.23 2.31
N ARG A 142 4.16 -11.13 3.06
CA ARG A 142 4.95 -9.93 2.75
C ARG A 142 6.39 -10.06 3.23
N LEU A 143 6.64 -10.77 4.33
CA LEU A 143 8.00 -11.13 4.75
C LEU A 143 8.65 -12.09 3.75
N GLU A 144 7.91 -13.12 3.32
CA GLU A 144 8.38 -14.07 2.31
C GLU A 144 8.63 -13.40 0.95
N GLN A 145 7.78 -12.46 0.55
CA GLN A 145 7.98 -11.65 -0.66
C GLN A 145 9.32 -10.91 -0.60
N GLU A 146 9.65 -10.25 0.52
CA GLU A 146 10.93 -9.54 0.68
C GLU A 146 12.11 -10.50 0.53
N GLU A 147 12.08 -11.62 1.25
CA GLU A 147 13.16 -12.61 1.24
C GLU A 147 13.38 -13.21 -0.14
N ALA A 148 12.29 -13.65 -0.79
CA ALA A 148 12.37 -14.32 -2.08
C ALA A 148 12.85 -13.37 -3.18
N LEU A 149 12.42 -12.11 -3.16
CA LEU A 149 12.86 -11.11 -4.14
C LEU A 149 14.32 -10.72 -3.94
N PHE A 150 14.79 -10.59 -2.71
CA PHE A 150 16.21 -10.31 -2.44
C PHE A 150 17.10 -11.47 -2.89
N LYS A 151 16.65 -12.72 -2.66
CA LYS A 151 17.33 -13.91 -3.17
C LYS A 151 17.35 -13.97 -4.70
N LEU A 152 16.23 -13.64 -5.36
CA LEU A 152 16.13 -13.61 -6.82
C LEU A 152 17.06 -12.57 -7.44
N GLY A 153 17.12 -11.37 -6.86
CA GLY A 153 17.98 -10.29 -7.33
C GLY A 153 19.46 -10.69 -7.36
N GLY A 154 19.95 -11.22 -6.23
CA GLY A 154 21.35 -11.64 -6.09
C GLY A 154 22.31 -10.52 -6.52
N ASN A 155 23.31 -10.86 -7.35
CA ASN A 155 24.29 -9.91 -7.87
C ASN A 155 23.91 -9.33 -9.25
N GLU A 156 22.77 -9.74 -9.83
CA GLU A 156 22.44 -9.46 -11.22
C GLU A 156 21.39 -8.35 -11.38
N MET A 157 20.50 -8.22 -10.39
CA MET A 157 19.44 -7.20 -10.36
C MET A 157 19.30 -6.63 -8.94
N ALA A 158 19.48 -5.32 -8.80
CA ALA A 158 19.32 -4.64 -7.52
C ALA A 158 17.84 -4.48 -7.17
N ILE A 159 17.30 -5.36 -6.33
CA ILE A 159 15.91 -5.29 -5.88
C ILE A 159 15.83 -4.70 -4.47
N CYS A 160 14.94 -3.72 -4.27
CA CYS A 160 14.67 -3.10 -2.98
C CYS A 160 13.15 -2.99 -2.72
N GLY A 161 12.78 -2.95 -1.44
CA GLY A 161 11.39 -2.87 -0.98
C GLY A 161 11.08 -1.54 -0.30
N LEU A 162 9.83 -1.08 -0.42
CA LEU A 162 9.30 0.02 0.39
C LEU A 162 8.27 -0.50 1.39
N ARG A 163 8.56 -0.39 2.68
CA ARG A 163 7.64 -0.73 3.75
C ARG A 163 6.76 0.47 4.05
N LEU A 164 5.52 0.42 3.55
CA LEU A 164 4.61 1.56 3.58
C LEU A 164 3.61 1.48 4.75
N PRO A 165 3.27 2.62 5.39
CA PRO A 165 2.37 2.69 6.53
C PRO A 165 0.97 3.14 6.08
N TYR A 166 0.27 3.94 6.88
CA TYR A 166 -1.05 4.47 6.52
C TYR A 166 -0.89 5.66 5.58
N ILE A 167 -1.44 5.56 4.36
CA ILE A 167 -1.21 6.51 3.28
C ILE A 167 -2.48 7.29 2.98
N PHE A 168 -2.37 8.62 2.89
CA PHE A 168 -3.48 9.54 2.61
C PHE A 168 -3.25 10.31 1.31
N GLY A 169 -4.33 10.72 0.67
CA GLY A 169 -4.36 11.41 -0.60
C GLY A 169 -5.49 10.89 -1.48
N SER A 170 -5.55 11.37 -2.71
CA SER A 170 -6.53 10.95 -3.69
C SER A 170 -5.91 10.81 -5.08
N MET A 171 -6.63 10.15 -5.97
CA MET A 171 -6.33 10.13 -7.39
C MET A 171 -7.64 10.20 -8.19
N PRO A 172 -7.62 10.72 -9.43
CA PRO A 172 -8.82 10.77 -10.25
C PRO A 172 -9.43 9.39 -10.50
N GLY A 173 -10.75 9.29 -10.38
CA GLY A 173 -11.49 8.06 -10.73
C GLY A 173 -11.38 6.90 -9.74
N ARG A 174 -10.77 7.09 -8.57
CA ARG A 174 -10.77 6.07 -7.50
C ARG A 174 -11.15 6.67 -6.15
N THR A 175 -12.06 5.96 -5.48
CA THR A 175 -12.43 6.27 -4.10
C THR A 175 -11.30 5.89 -3.15
N PRO A 176 -10.86 6.81 -2.27
CA PRO A 176 -9.89 6.47 -1.25
C PRO A 176 -10.40 5.37 -0.33
N ILE A 177 -9.47 4.52 0.09
CA ILE A 177 -9.75 3.38 0.97
C ILE A 177 -10.28 3.76 2.36
N TRP A 178 -10.19 5.05 2.70
CA TRP A 178 -10.64 5.65 3.96
C TRP A 178 -12.13 6.00 3.96
N GLU A 179 -12.84 5.86 2.83
CA GLU A 179 -14.26 6.21 2.70
C GLU A 179 -15.14 5.66 3.83
N PRO A 180 -15.03 4.38 4.27
CA PRO A 180 -15.84 3.88 5.38
C PRO A 180 -15.61 4.66 6.69
N LEU A 181 -14.35 5.03 6.98
CA LEU A 181 -13.99 5.83 8.15
C LEU A 181 -14.51 7.26 8.04
N ILE A 182 -14.37 7.88 6.86
CA ILE A 182 -14.89 9.23 6.60
C ILE A 182 -16.42 9.26 6.71
N LYS A 183 -17.13 8.27 6.18
CA LYS A 183 -18.59 8.14 6.35
C LYS A 183 -18.98 7.99 7.82
N TYR A 184 -18.25 7.17 8.57
CA TYR A 184 -18.50 7.01 10.00
C TYR A 184 -18.28 8.33 10.76
N LEU A 185 -17.19 9.05 10.48
CA LEU A 185 -16.90 10.36 11.05
C LEU A 185 -17.97 11.41 10.67
N ASN A 186 -18.46 11.40 9.43
CA ASN A 186 -19.46 12.34 8.94
C ASN A 186 -20.88 12.04 9.44
N SER A 187 -21.13 10.85 10.00
CA SER A 187 -22.42 10.45 10.55
C SER A 187 -22.82 11.23 11.81
N GLY A 188 -24.06 11.13 12.27
CA GLY A 188 -24.50 11.71 13.56
C GLY A 188 -24.09 10.89 14.79
N TRP A 189 -23.49 9.72 14.62
CA TRP A 189 -23.19 8.79 15.71
C TRP A 189 -21.96 9.20 16.52
N TRP A 190 -21.91 8.72 17.76
CA TRP A 190 -20.72 8.80 18.61
C TRP A 190 -19.53 8.12 17.93
N LEU A 191 -18.35 8.74 18.09
CA LEU A 191 -17.11 8.28 17.51
C LEU A 191 -16.37 7.39 18.50
N PHE A 192 -16.41 6.09 18.25
CA PHE A 192 -15.69 5.07 19.00
C PHE A 192 -14.44 4.65 18.25
N TYR A 193 -13.30 4.61 18.95
CA TYR A 193 -12.04 4.17 18.35
C TYR A 193 -11.09 3.62 19.42
N PRO A 194 -10.24 2.62 19.12
CA PRO A 194 -9.19 2.19 20.05
C PRO A 194 -8.25 3.33 20.44
N ARG A 195 -7.51 3.13 21.54
CA ARG A 195 -6.27 3.89 21.78
C ARG A 195 -5.17 3.41 20.84
N GLY A 196 -4.06 4.15 20.76
CA GLY A 196 -2.92 3.79 19.91
C GLY A 196 -2.69 4.82 18.82
N GLY A 197 -1.96 4.41 17.79
CA GLY A 197 -1.60 5.29 16.69
C GLY A 197 -0.75 4.59 15.65
N THR A 198 -0.52 5.30 14.55
CA THR A 198 0.28 4.82 13.43
C THR A 198 1.11 5.95 12.82
N ASN A 199 2.01 5.58 11.92
CA ASN A 199 2.67 6.54 11.07
C ASN A 199 1.79 6.83 9.84
N CYS A 200 1.61 8.10 9.56
CA CYS A 200 0.78 8.61 8.47
C CYS A 200 1.67 9.33 7.47
N VAL A 201 1.46 9.09 6.18
CA VAL A 201 2.24 9.70 5.09
C VAL A 201 1.31 10.08 3.93
N SER A 202 1.64 11.15 3.21
CA SER A 202 0.91 11.47 1.98
C SER A 202 1.36 10.60 0.81
N ALA A 203 0.45 10.31 -0.10
CA ALA A 203 0.73 9.51 -1.29
C ALA A 203 1.73 10.21 -2.23
N VAL A 204 1.80 11.54 -2.19
CA VAL A 204 2.85 12.32 -2.87
C VAL A 204 4.24 11.97 -2.32
N ARG A 205 4.42 11.91 -0.99
CA ARG A 205 5.70 11.50 -0.40
C ARG A 205 6.03 10.04 -0.68
N VAL A 206 5.02 9.17 -0.79
CA VAL A 206 5.23 7.79 -1.25
C VAL A 206 5.70 7.77 -2.71
N GLY A 207 5.12 8.59 -3.60
CA GLY A 207 5.60 8.75 -4.98
C GLY A 207 7.06 9.21 -5.03
N GLU A 208 7.44 10.20 -4.22
CA GLU A 208 8.82 10.66 -4.05
C GLU A 208 9.77 9.56 -3.55
N ALA A 209 9.31 8.73 -2.61
CA ALA A 209 10.09 7.61 -2.10
C ALA A 209 10.28 6.51 -3.15
N ILE A 210 9.25 6.24 -3.97
CA ILE A 210 9.33 5.29 -5.09
C ILE A 210 10.34 5.78 -6.13
N ALA A 211 10.25 7.05 -6.54
CA ALA A 211 11.23 7.63 -7.47
C ALA A 211 12.66 7.63 -6.88
N GLY A 212 12.79 7.94 -5.58
CA GLY A 212 14.04 7.82 -4.86
C GLY A 212 14.61 6.39 -4.86
N ALA A 213 13.77 5.37 -4.72
CA ALA A 213 14.19 3.97 -4.77
C ALA A 213 14.59 3.54 -6.18
N VAL A 214 13.89 4.03 -7.20
CA VAL A 214 14.25 3.87 -8.62
C VAL A 214 15.63 4.43 -8.90
N GLU A 215 16.00 5.57 -8.30
CA GLU A 215 17.31 6.19 -8.50
C GLU A 215 18.43 5.59 -7.62
N LYS A 216 18.13 5.31 -6.34
CA LYS A 216 19.14 5.14 -5.27
C LYS A 216 18.97 3.89 -4.41
N GLY A 217 17.91 3.11 -4.60
CA GLY A 217 17.64 1.90 -3.80
C GLY A 217 18.82 0.92 -3.76
N GLN A 218 19.09 0.35 -2.60
CA GLN A 218 20.18 -0.62 -2.44
C GLN A 218 19.64 -2.05 -2.59
N ALA A 219 20.40 -2.92 -3.26
CA ALA A 219 20.05 -4.32 -3.41
C ALA A 219 19.87 -4.98 -2.03
N GLY A 220 18.78 -5.74 -1.86
CA GLY A 220 18.49 -6.44 -0.62
C GLY A 220 18.01 -5.55 0.54
N HIS A 221 17.69 -4.28 0.28
CA HIS A 221 17.28 -3.34 1.32
C HIS A 221 15.78 -3.03 1.27
N SER A 222 15.16 -2.95 2.45
CA SER A 222 13.78 -2.46 2.62
C SER A 222 13.78 -1.12 3.37
N TYR A 223 13.17 -0.10 2.78
CA TYR A 223 13.07 1.24 3.34
C TYR A 223 11.74 1.45 4.05
N LEU A 224 11.78 1.91 5.30
CA LEU A 224 10.60 2.26 6.08
C LEU A 224 10.18 3.70 5.74
N VAL A 225 9.18 3.81 4.86
CA VAL A 225 8.69 5.10 4.36
C VAL A 225 7.67 5.64 5.35
N GLY A 226 7.75 6.92 5.72
CA GLY A 226 6.81 7.51 6.66
C GLY A 226 6.96 9.01 6.79
N ASP A 227 6.06 9.63 7.54
CA ASP A 227 6.11 11.07 7.79
C ASP A 227 5.77 11.43 9.24
N GLU A 228 4.50 11.46 9.62
CA GLU A 228 4.05 11.89 10.95
C GLU A 228 3.54 10.71 11.78
N ASN A 229 3.99 10.60 13.02
CA ASN A 229 3.42 9.66 14.00
C ASN A 229 2.19 10.31 14.65
N LEU A 230 0.99 9.79 14.35
CA LEU A 230 -0.27 10.32 14.88
C LEU A 230 -0.99 9.27 15.73
N SER A 231 -1.43 9.67 16.92
CA SER A 231 -2.43 8.89 17.63
C SER A 231 -3.73 8.85 16.83
N TRP A 232 -4.57 7.84 17.08
CA TRP A 232 -5.89 7.79 16.46
C TRP A 232 -6.71 9.05 16.77
N ASP A 233 -6.63 9.57 18.00
CA ASP A 233 -7.24 10.83 18.41
C ASP A 233 -6.80 12.01 17.54
N ALA A 234 -5.49 12.13 17.30
CA ALA A 234 -4.94 13.22 16.50
C ALA A 234 -5.39 13.12 15.04
N LEU A 235 -5.35 11.92 14.46
CA LEU A 235 -5.79 11.67 13.08
C LEU A 235 -7.29 11.94 12.91
N LEU A 236 -8.13 11.40 13.79
CA LEU A 236 -9.59 11.57 13.74
C LEU A 236 -9.99 13.03 14.02
N SER A 237 -9.26 13.73 14.88
CA SER A 237 -9.45 15.17 15.10
C SER A 237 -9.18 15.98 13.84
N LYS A 238 -8.08 15.71 13.13
CA LYS A 238 -7.77 16.35 11.83
C LYS A 238 -8.90 16.13 10.82
N PHE A 239 -9.41 14.90 10.68
CA PHE A 239 -10.58 14.65 9.83
C PHE A 239 -11.84 15.40 10.29
N GLY A 240 -12.10 15.43 11.60
CA GLY A 240 -13.23 16.17 12.15
C GLY A 240 -13.19 17.66 11.83
N VAL A 241 -12.01 18.28 11.86
CA VAL A 241 -11.80 19.67 11.45
C VAL A 241 -12.09 19.86 9.96
N ILE A 242 -11.54 19.00 9.10
CA ILE A 242 -11.76 19.08 7.63
C ILE A 242 -13.25 18.92 7.29
N LEU A 243 -13.94 18.00 7.96
CA LEU A 243 -15.39 17.75 7.78
C LEU A 243 -16.29 18.85 8.38
N GLY A 244 -15.73 19.82 9.11
CA GLY A 244 -16.50 20.80 9.88
C GLY A 244 -17.32 20.18 11.01
N LYS A 245 -16.95 18.97 11.47
CA LYS A 245 -17.63 18.17 12.49
C LYS A 245 -16.62 17.59 13.49
N PRO A 246 -15.97 18.42 14.31
CA PRO A 246 -15.07 17.92 15.35
C PRO A 246 -15.83 17.05 16.35
N LYS A 247 -15.30 15.86 16.63
CA LYS A 247 -15.91 14.89 17.55
C LYS A 247 -14.90 14.48 18.61
N LYS A 248 -15.38 14.31 19.84
CA LYS A 248 -14.61 13.65 20.89
C LYS A 248 -14.55 12.16 20.62
N VAL A 249 -13.34 11.60 20.60
CA VAL A 249 -13.13 10.14 20.48
C VAL A 249 -13.47 9.49 21.82
N LEU A 250 -14.33 8.49 21.79
CA LEU A 250 -14.67 7.65 22.92
C LEU A 250 -13.92 6.33 22.79
N HIS A 251 -13.03 6.05 23.74
CA HIS A 251 -12.24 4.82 23.68
C HIS A 251 -13.03 3.62 24.18
N LEU A 252 -13.06 2.58 23.36
CA LEU A 252 -13.57 1.28 23.77
C LEU A 252 -12.48 0.50 24.53
N PRO A 253 -12.81 -0.09 25.70
CA PRO A 253 -11.93 -1.04 26.36
C PRO A 253 -11.53 -2.19 25.43
N ALA A 254 -10.27 -2.63 25.51
CA ALA A 254 -9.73 -3.65 24.62
C ALA A 254 -10.52 -4.97 24.62
N PHE A 255 -11.12 -5.34 25.75
CA PHE A 255 -11.94 -6.56 25.82
C PHE A 255 -13.20 -6.47 24.95
N ILE A 256 -13.85 -5.30 24.85
CA ILE A 256 -15.02 -5.10 23.99
C ILE A 256 -14.62 -5.27 22.52
N LEU A 257 -13.48 -4.68 22.13
CA LEU A 257 -12.94 -4.82 20.79
C LEU A 257 -12.60 -6.28 20.46
N ARG A 258 -12.02 -7.02 21.41
CA ARG A 258 -11.72 -8.45 21.24
C ARG A 258 -12.99 -9.29 21.08
N LEU A 259 -14.05 -9.01 21.84
CA LEU A 259 -15.33 -9.70 21.68
C LEU A 259 -15.96 -9.45 20.30
N ALA A 260 -15.95 -8.19 19.84
CA ALA A 260 -16.42 -7.86 18.49
C ALA A 260 -15.58 -8.56 17.40
N ALA A 261 -14.25 -8.60 17.58
CA ALA A 261 -13.33 -9.28 16.68
C ALA A 261 -13.55 -10.80 16.64
N LEU A 262 -13.86 -11.44 17.78
CA LEU A 262 -14.22 -12.85 17.84
C LEU A 262 -15.52 -13.14 17.06
N GLY A 263 -16.51 -12.26 17.17
CA GLY A 263 -17.73 -12.33 16.38
C GLY A 263 -17.44 -12.26 14.88
N LEU A 264 -16.65 -11.28 14.45
CA LEU A 264 -16.23 -11.14 13.05
C LEU A 264 -15.47 -12.38 12.54
N LYS A 265 -14.51 -12.87 13.31
CA LYS A 265 -13.75 -14.09 12.99
C LYS A 265 -14.67 -15.30 12.84
N SER A 266 -15.68 -15.43 13.70
CA SER A 266 -16.66 -16.51 13.63
C SER A 266 -17.53 -16.41 12.37
N ILE A 267 -17.97 -15.20 12.00
CA ILE A 267 -18.71 -14.96 10.76
C ILE A 267 -17.87 -15.36 9.54
N HIS A 268 -16.60 -14.92 9.47
CA HIS A 268 -15.71 -15.31 8.38
C HIS A 268 -15.55 -16.83 8.28
N ARG A 269 -15.32 -17.51 9.42
CA ARG A 269 -15.19 -18.96 9.48
C ARG A 269 -16.45 -19.68 8.98
N LEU A 270 -17.64 -19.23 9.40
CA LEU A 270 -18.92 -19.78 8.93
C LEU A 270 -19.13 -19.60 7.42
N GLN A 271 -18.57 -18.54 6.84
CA GLN A 271 -18.59 -18.30 5.39
C GLN A 271 -17.48 -19.04 4.63
N GLY A 272 -16.63 -19.83 5.31
CA GLY A 272 -15.46 -20.49 4.71
C GLY A 272 -14.39 -19.50 4.26
N ARG A 273 -14.29 -18.35 4.93
CA ARG A 273 -13.37 -17.24 4.61
C ARG A 273 -12.42 -16.98 5.77
N GLU A 274 -11.29 -16.34 5.47
CA GLU A 274 -10.29 -15.95 6.46
C GLU A 274 -9.71 -14.57 6.09
N SER A 275 -9.38 -13.75 7.10
CA SER A 275 -8.84 -12.41 6.90
C SER A 275 -7.32 -12.45 6.74
N GLY A 276 -6.76 -11.54 5.93
CA GLY A 276 -5.31 -11.38 5.83
C GLY A 276 -4.65 -10.91 7.14
N LEU A 277 -5.36 -10.09 7.90
CA LEU A 277 -5.03 -9.78 9.29
C LEU A 277 -6.07 -10.45 10.19
N ASP A 278 -5.65 -11.42 11.01
CA ASP A 278 -6.55 -12.02 12.01
C ASP A 278 -7.24 -10.94 12.87
N PRO A 279 -8.58 -10.89 12.91
CA PRO A 279 -9.29 -9.80 13.58
C PRO A 279 -8.95 -9.65 15.06
N VAL A 280 -8.68 -10.75 15.77
CA VAL A 280 -8.47 -10.74 17.23
C VAL A 280 -7.05 -10.30 17.54
N SER A 281 -6.05 -10.90 16.89
CA SER A 281 -4.64 -10.53 17.04
C SER A 281 -4.39 -9.10 16.56
N TYR A 282 -5.13 -8.65 15.53
CA TYR A 282 -5.00 -7.29 14.99
C TYR A 282 -5.39 -6.19 16.00
N ILE A 283 -6.26 -6.49 16.97
CA ILE A 283 -6.57 -5.53 18.05
C ILE A 283 -5.31 -5.15 18.82
N THR A 284 -4.36 -6.06 19.00
CA THR A 284 -3.09 -5.75 19.68
C THR A 284 -2.27 -4.71 18.89
N LEU A 285 -2.26 -4.81 17.56
CA LEU A 285 -1.61 -3.79 16.71
C LEU A 285 -2.36 -2.47 16.76
N GLN A 286 -3.69 -2.50 16.61
CA GLN A 286 -4.54 -1.30 16.64
C GLN A 286 -4.51 -0.57 17.98
N THR A 287 -4.23 -1.26 19.09
CA THR A 287 -4.17 -0.67 20.43
C THR A 287 -2.77 -0.22 20.86
N ARG A 288 -1.76 -0.45 20.00
CA ARG A 288 -0.37 0.01 20.18
C ARG A 288 -0.09 1.25 19.33
N ASN A 289 1.02 1.91 19.63
CA ASN A 289 1.59 2.94 18.76
C ASN A 289 2.55 2.27 17.78
N THR A 290 2.10 2.07 16.54
CA THR A 290 2.93 1.63 15.41
C THR A 290 3.74 2.80 14.84
N PHE A 291 4.45 3.49 15.72
CA PHE A 291 5.29 4.65 15.42
C PHE A 291 6.70 4.23 15.06
N PHE A 292 7.34 4.98 14.17
CA PHE A 292 8.74 4.82 13.82
C PHE A 292 9.34 6.14 13.32
N ASP A 293 10.66 6.20 13.23
CA ASP A 293 11.40 7.32 12.64
C ASP A 293 11.82 6.98 11.20
N PRO A 294 11.29 7.69 10.17
CA PRO A 294 11.65 7.46 8.77
C PRO A 294 12.97 8.11 8.33
N ILE A 295 13.70 8.82 9.20
CA ILE A 295 14.81 9.71 8.79
C ILE A 295 15.89 9.03 7.94
N LEU A 296 16.24 7.78 8.25
CA LEU A 296 17.24 7.02 7.48
C LEU A 296 16.75 6.72 6.06
N SER A 297 15.49 6.31 5.92
CA SER A 297 14.87 6.05 4.61
C SER A 297 14.69 7.34 3.83
N ARG A 298 14.34 8.44 4.51
CA ARG A 298 14.24 9.77 3.91
C ARG A 298 15.56 10.24 3.35
N LYS A 299 16.65 10.10 4.12
CA LYS A 299 18.01 10.46 3.66
C LYS A 299 18.47 9.57 2.51
N ALA A 300 18.21 8.27 2.56
CA ALA A 300 18.64 7.33 1.54
C ALA A 300 17.92 7.54 0.19
N LEU A 301 16.61 7.79 0.23
CA LEU A 301 15.78 7.90 -0.98
C LEU A 301 15.59 9.35 -1.44
N GLY A 302 15.72 10.33 -0.54
CA GLY A 302 15.59 11.75 -0.84
C GLY A 302 14.14 12.21 -1.06
N TYR A 303 13.17 11.65 -0.34
CA TYR A 303 11.80 12.17 -0.32
C TYR A 303 11.62 13.26 0.75
N GLY A 304 10.61 14.12 0.59
CA GLY A 304 10.37 15.25 1.50
C GLY A 304 9.70 14.89 2.82
N GLN A 305 9.35 15.93 3.58
CA GLN A 305 8.52 15.86 4.80
C GLN A 305 7.28 16.74 4.61
N GLY A 306 6.17 16.37 5.23
CA GLY A 306 4.93 17.15 5.28
C GLY A 306 4.03 16.98 4.05
N GLY A 307 2.99 17.82 4.00
CA GLY A 307 1.89 17.70 3.03
C GLY A 307 0.81 16.69 3.45
N LEU A 308 0.89 16.14 4.67
CA LEU A 308 -0.13 15.25 5.20
C LEU A 308 -1.48 15.95 5.37
N ASP A 309 -1.52 17.19 5.87
CA ASP A 309 -2.79 17.92 6.05
C ASP A 309 -3.52 18.14 4.72
N THR A 310 -2.80 18.51 3.66
CA THR A 310 -3.35 18.60 2.29
C THR A 310 -3.85 17.23 1.83
N ALA A 311 -3.07 16.17 2.02
CA ALA A 311 -3.47 14.83 1.61
C ALA A 311 -4.68 14.28 2.38
N LEU A 312 -4.82 14.63 3.67
CA LEU A 312 -6.01 14.31 4.46
C LEU A 312 -7.23 15.06 3.92
N LYS A 313 -7.08 16.34 3.55
CA LYS A 313 -8.14 17.10 2.90
C LYS A 313 -8.55 16.46 1.57
N ASP A 314 -7.59 16.17 0.70
CA ASP A 314 -7.84 15.54 -0.60
C ASP A 314 -8.50 14.16 -0.45
N THR A 315 -8.14 13.42 0.60
CA THR A 315 -8.80 12.14 0.96
C THR A 315 -10.26 12.37 1.29
N VAL A 316 -10.56 13.34 2.18
CA VAL A 316 -11.93 13.64 2.60
C VAL A 316 -12.76 14.09 1.42
N ASP A 317 -12.26 15.05 0.64
CA ASP A 317 -12.97 15.60 -0.51
C ASP A 317 -13.29 14.48 -1.52
N ALA A 318 -12.31 13.65 -1.89
CA ALA A 318 -12.55 12.52 -2.80
C ALA A 318 -13.50 11.45 -2.24
N CYS A 319 -13.59 11.28 -0.92
CA CYS A 319 -14.59 10.42 -0.29
C CYS A 319 -16.01 11.02 -0.29
N LEU A 320 -16.14 12.35 -0.41
CA LEU A 320 -17.41 13.07 -0.43
C LEU A 320 -17.91 13.40 -1.85
N GLU A 321 -17.00 13.54 -2.82
CA GLU A 321 -17.28 13.98 -4.19
C GLU A 321 -18.02 12.94 -5.07
N ILE A 322 -18.39 11.76 -4.55
CA ILE A 322 -19.05 10.76 -5.38
C ILE A 322 -20.49 11.20 -5.72
N PRO A 323 -20.84 11.30 -7.01
CA PRO A 323 -22.20 11.53 -7.48
C PRO A 323 -23.13 10.43 -6.97
N ARG A 324 -24.40 10.74 -6.68
CA ARG A 324 -25.44 9.71 -6.59
C ARG A 324 -25.30 8.83 -7.84
N LYS A 325 -25.03 7.53 -7.67
CA LYS A 325 -25.36 6.58 -8.74
C LYS A 325 -26.82 6.86 -9.08
N GLU A 326 -27.08 7.27 -10.32
CA GLU A 326 -28.42 7.17 -10.86
C GLU A 326 -28.83 5.72 -10.64
N ALA A 327 -29.92 5.54 -9.90
CA ALA A 327 -30.57 4.26 -9.76
C ALA A 327 -31.04 3.86 -11.15
N GLY A 328 -30.30 2.95 -11.78
CA GLY A 328 -30.76 2.12 -12.88
C GLY A 328 -31.20 0.78 -12.32
#